data_AF-A0A2T3M976-F1
#
_entry.id   AF-A0A2T3M976-F1
#
_cell.length_a   1.000
_cell.length_b   1.000
_cell.length_c   1.000
_cell.angle_alpha   90.00
_cell.angle_beta   90.00
_cell.angle_gamma   90.00
#
_symmetry.space_group_name_H-M   'P 1'
#
loop_
_entity.id
_entity.type
_entity.pdbx_description
1 polymer ?
#
loop_
_entity_poly.entity_id
_entity_poly.type
_entity_poly.pdbx_seq_one_letter_code
_entity_poly.pdbx_strand_id
1 'polypeptide(L)'
;MDVSKLLVAMTPEVYERMSFAVETGKWPDGTPLTSEQRDSAMQAVMLYQSKYNTEAQHMTVAAGGEIKFKTKAEFKREFATSPESTSNTSSDIARFEHDEL
;
A
#
# COMPACT_ATOMS: atom_id res chain seq x y z
N MET A 1 -1.43 16.92 -16.93
CA MET A 1 -2.09 15.95 -17.86
C MET A 1 -3.35 15.41 -17.20
N ASP A 2 -4.41 15.15 -17.97
CA ASP A 2 -5.74 14.77 -17.47
C ASP A 2 -5.74 13.45 -16.66
N VAL A 3 -5.85 13.55 -15.33
CA VAL A 3 -6.00 12.43 -14.39
C VAL A 3 -7.15 11.49 -14.80
N SER A 4 -8.18 12.04 -15.45
CA SER A 4 -9.33 11.28 -15.95
C SER A 4 -8.99 10.30 -17.07
N LYS A 5 -8.04 10.63 -17.97
CA LYS A 5 -7.61 9.71 -19.05
C LYS A 5 -6.75 8.57 -18.51
N LEU A 6 -5.94 8.88 -17.51
CA LEU A 6 -5.13 7.90 -16.77
C LEU A 6 -6.04 6.87 -16.07
N LEU A 7 -7.15 7.34 -15.50
CA LEU A 7 -8.14 6.50 -14.83
C LEU A 7 -8.82 5.48 -15.76
N VAL A 8 -9.03 5.86 -17.02
CA VAL A 8 -9.68 5.00 -18.03
C VAL A 8 -8.75 3.89 -18.53
N ALA A 9 -7.43 4.14 -18.54
CA ALA A 9 -6.41 3.14 -18.87
C ALA A 9 -5.92 2.36 -17.64
N MET A 10 -6.53 2.56 -16.47
CA MET A 10 -6.03 2.03 -15.21
C MET A 10 -6.35 0.53 -15.08
N THR A 11 -5.36 -0.29 -15.39
CA THR A 11 -5.31 -1.70 -15.03
C THR A 11 -4.66 -1.86 -13.65
N PRO A 12 -4.86 -2.99 -12.96
CA PRO A 12 -4.16 -3.27 -11.70
C PRO A 12 -2.63 -3.15 -11.81
N GLU A 13 -2.05 -3.51 -12.97
CA GLU A 13 -0.62 -3.35 -13.24
C GLU A 13 -0.18 -1.87 -13.28
N VAL A 14 -1.00 -1.00 -13.90
CA VAL A 14 -0.72 0.45 -13.94
C VAL A 14 -0.78 1.06 -12.54
N TYR A 15 -1.75 0.62 -11.72
CA TYR A 15 -1.85 1.03 -10.33
C TYR A 15 -0.59 0.66 -9.53
N GLU A 16 -0.10 -0.58 -9.62
CA GLU A 16 1.14 -1.00 -8.95
C GLU A 16 2.34 -0.14 -9.36
N ARG A 17 2.48 0.11 -10.67
CA ARG A 17 3.57 0.95 -11.19
C ARG A 17 3.48 2.39 -10.68
N MET A 18 2.28 2.94 -10.52
CA MET A 18 2.07 4.27 -9.95
C MET A 18 2.31 4.32 -8.45
N SER A 19 1.85 3.31 -7.69
CA SER A 19 2.13 3.23 -6.24
C SER A 19 3.64 3.16 -6.00
N PHE A 20 4.32 2.28 -6.72
CA PHE A 20 5.77 2.16 -6.67
C PHE A 20 6.48 3.47 -7.04
N ALA A 21 6.03 4.13 -8.10
CA ALA A 21 6.61 5.40 -8.54
C ALA A 21 6.42 6.52 -7.52
N VAL A 22 5.27 6.59 -6.86
CA VAL A 22 4.96 7.59 -5.81
C VAL A 22 5.75 7.31 -4.53
N GLU A 23 5.88 6.06 -4.13
CA GLU A 23 6.64 5.64 -2.94
C GLU A 23 8.15 5.84 -3.12
N THR A 24 8.66 5.47 -4.30
CA THR A 24 10.10 5.44 -4.58
C THR A 24 10.62 6.74 -5.21
N GLY A 25 9.73 7.58 -5.73
CA GLY A 25 10.05 8.80 -6.48
C GLY A 25 10.64 8.56 -7.88
N LYS A 26 10.62 7.31 -8.36
CA LYS A 26 11.18 6.89 -9.65
C LYS A 26 10.31 5.82 -10.29
N TRP A 27 10.18 5.86 -11.61
CA TRP A 27 9.53 4.80 -12.39
C TRP A 27 10.31 3.48 -12.24
N PRO A 28 9.65 2.32 -12.45
CA PRO A 28 10.33 1.02 -12.45
C PRO A 28 11.44 0.93 -13.50
N ASP A 29 11.36 1.74 -14.56
CA ASP A 29 12.40 1.89 -15.58
C ASP A 29 13.61 2.75 -15.11
N GLY A 30 13.63 3.20 -13.86
CA GLY A 30 14.71 4.00 -13.25
C GLY A 30 14.63 5.50 -13.55
N THR A 31 13.66 5.96 -14.33
CA THR A 31 13.47 7.38 -14.65
C THR A 31 12.90 8.12 -13.42
N PRO A 32 13.48 9.26 -13.00
CA PRO A 32 12.96 10.03 -11.87
C PRO A 32 11.59 10.65 -12.19
N LEU A 33 10.70 10.71 -11.19
CA LEU A 33 9.42 11.41 -11.33
C LEU A 33 9.59 12.91 -11.18
N THR A 34 8.95 13.66 -12.07
CA THR A 34 8.74 15.10 -11.87
C THR A 34 7.66 15.34 -10.81
N SER A 35 7.66 16.53 -10.19
CA SER A 35 6.67 16.91 -9.18
C SER A 35 5.23 16.83 -9.71
N GLU A 36 4.97 17.36 -10.92
CA GLU A 36 3.65 17.28 -11.55
C GLU A 36 3.21 15.83 -11.83
N GLN A 37 4.14 14.96 -12.25
CA GLN A 37 3.84 13.55 -12.48
C GLN A 37 3.53 12.83 -11.18
N ARG A 38 4.26 13.12 -10.11
CA ARG A 38 4.01 12.58 -8.77
C ARG A 38 2.64 12.99 -8.26
N ASP A 39 2.28 14.26 -8.39
CA ASP A 39 0.99 14.76 -7.92
C ASP A 39 -0.17 14.14 -8.72
N SER A 40 0.01 14.00 -10.05
CA SER A 40 -0.96 13.34 -10.93
C SER A 40 -1.10 11.84 -10.62
N ALA A 41 0.01 11.15 -10.39
CA ALA A 41 0.02 9.72 -10.04
C ALA A 41 -0.60 9.47 -8.66
N MET A 42 -0.32 10.34 -7.68
CA MET A 42 -0.94 10.28 -6.35
C MET A 42 -2.46 10.44 -6.42
N GLN A 43 -2.95 11.41 -7.18
CA GLN A 43 -4.40 11.59 -7.39
C GLN A 43 -5.02 10.37 -8.06
N ALA A 44 -4.36 9.78 -9.05
CA ALA A 44 -4.85 8.57 -9.72
C ALA A 44 -4.90 7.35 -8.79
N VAL A 45 -3.86 7.15 -7.97
CA VAL A 45 -3.77 6.07 -6.97
C VAL A 45 -4.87 6.21 -5.92
N MET A 46 -5.17 7.42 -5.46
CA MET A 46 -6.28 7.68 -4.53
C MET A 46 -7.65 7.40 -5.17
N LEU A 47 -7.86 7.83 -6.42
CA LEU A 47 -9.10 7.57 -7.15
C LEU A 47 -9.30 6.08 -7.45
N TYR A 48 -8.23 5.35 -7.78
CA TYR A 48 -8.29 3.89 -7.98
C TYR A 48 -8.70 3.19 -6.69
N GLN A 49 -8.05 3.52 -5.58
CA GLN A 49 -8.37 2.98 -4.26
C GLN A 49 -9.83 3.28 -3.90
N SER A 50 -10.32 4.50 -4.14
CA SER A 50 -11.72 4.85 -3.90
C SER A 50 -12.73 4.05 -4.74
N LYS A 51 -12.32 3.50 -5.89
CA LYS A 51 -13.18 2.65 -6.72
C LYS A 51 -13.08 1.16 -6.44
N TYR A 52 -11.88 0.65 -6.18
CA TYR A 52 -11.60 -0.79 -6.17
C TYR A 52 -11.17 -1.33 -4.80
N ASN A 53 -10.86 -0.47 -3.83
CA ASN A 53 -10.37 -0.89 -2.52
C ASN A 53 -11.52 -1.15 -1.53
N THR A 54 -12.32 -2.17 -1.81
CA THR A 54 -13.42 -2.63 -0.94
C THR A 54 -12.92 -3.17 0.40
N GLU A 55 -11.70 -3.71 0.46
CA GLU A 55 -11.06 -4.21 1.69
C GLU A 55 -9.85 -3.37 2.09
N ALA A 56 -10.08 -2.08 2.36
CA ALA A 56 -8.98 -1.19 2.72
C ALA A 56 -8.17 -1.66 3.93
N GLN A 57 -6.86 -1.67 3.74
CA GLN A 57 -5.88 -1.89 4.80
C GLN A 57 -5.69 -0.62 5.65
N HIS A 58 -4.96 -0.78 6.76
CA HIS A 58 -4.64 0.33 7.66
C HIS A 58 -3.87 1.42 6.90
N MET A 59 -4.36 2.68 6.99
CA MET A 59 -3.81 3.86 6.30
C MET A 59 -3.96 3.84 4.76
N THR A 60 -4.91 3.08 4.24
CA THR A 60 -5.22 3.03 2.81
C THR A 60 -6.55 3.75 2.54
N VAL A 61 -6.73 4.30 1.33
CA VAL A 61 -7.99 4.95 0.94
C VAL A 61 -9.03 3.87 0.69
N ALA A 62 -10.15 3.88 1.42
CA ALA A 62 -11.25 2.94 1.24
C ALA A 62 -12.11 3.28 0.02
N ALA A 63 -12.83 2.28 -0.49
CA ALA A 63 -13.85 2.49 -1.50
C ALA A 63 -14.87 3.53 -1.00
N GLY A 64 -14.88 4.73 -1.58
CA GLY A 64 -15.60 5.90 -1.06
C GLY A 64 -14.73 7.12 -0.78
N GLY A 65 -13.40 6.99 -0.76
CA GLY A 65 -12.46 8.11 -0.65
C GLY A 65 -12.06 8.50 0.77
N GLU A 66 -12.54 7.77 1.78
CA GLU A 66 -12.14 7.96 3.18
C GLU A 66 -10.88 7.17 3.52
N ILE A 67 -9.97 7.75 4.31
CA ILE A 67 -8.77 7.04 4.79
C ILE A 67 -9.17 6.10 5.92
N LYS A 68 -8.89 4.80 5.77
CA LYS A 68 -9.24 3.81 6.79
C LYS A 68 -8.18 3.74 7.88
N PHE A 69 -8.51 4.27 9.05
CA PHE A 69 -7.70 4.14 10.26
C PHE A 69 -8.21 2.94 11.08
N LYS A 70 -7.50 1.82 11.03
CA LYS A 70 -7.76 0.68 11.92
C LYS A 70 -7.09 0.91 13.28
N THR A 71 -7.78 0.63 14.37
CA THR A 71 -7.19 0.71 15.71
C THR A 71 -6.27 -0.49 15.99
N LYS A 72 -5.38 -0.36 16.98
CA LYS A 72 -4.49 -1.46 17.42
C LYS A 72 -5.26 -2.75 17.77
N ALA A 73 -6.49 -2.61 18.29
CA ALA A 73 -7.34 -3.75 18.64
C ALA A 73 -7.91 -4.46 17.39
N GLU A 74 -8.32 -3.70 16.37
CA GLU A 74 -8.81 -4.24 15.10
C GLU A 74 -7.69 -4.90 14.30
N PHE A 75 -6.51 -4.27 14.26
CA PHE A 75 -5.33 -4.82 13.61
C PHE A 75 -4.92 -6.17 14.23
N LYS A 76 -4.91 -6.27 15.57
CA LYS A 76 -4.61 -7.51 16.28
C LYS A 76 -5.64 -8.61 15.99
N ARG A 77 -6.92 -8.26 15.81
CA ARG A 77 -7.98 -9.21 15.50
C ARG A 77 -7.86 -9.76 14.08
N GLU A 78 -7.54 -8.93 13.09
CA GLU A 78 -7.31 -9.39 11.71
C GLU A 78 -6.11 -10.34 11.60
N PHE A 79 -4.98 -10.00 12.24
CA PHE A 79 -3.80 -10.89 12.28
C PHE A 79 -4.06 -12.19 13.06
N ALA A 80 -4.94 -12.18 14.05
CA ALA A 80 -5.30 -13.38 14.82
C ALA A 80 -6.30 -14.30 14.08
N THR A 81 -7.04 -13.78 13.10
CA THR A 81 -8.11 -14.52 12.42
C THR A 81 -7.63 -15.17 11.11
N SER A 82 -6.46 -14.79 10.59
CA SER A 82 -5.83 -15.47 9.45
C SER A 82 -5.37 -16.89 9.83
N PRO A 83 -5.94 -17.95 9.24
CA PRO A 83 -5.62 -19.33 9.60
C PRO A 83 -4.17 -19.76 9.25
N GLU A 84 -3.43 -18.96 8.46
CA GLU A 84 -2.00 -19.18 8.21
C GLU A 84 -1.07 -18.69 9.33
N SER A 85 -1.55 -17.94 10.33
CA SER A 85 -0.70 -17.41 11.40
C SER A 85 -0.78 -18.17 12.73
N THR A 86 -1.57 -19.24 12.82
CA THR A 86 -1.71 -20.04 14.05
C THR A 86 -0.64 -21.11 14.25
N SER A 87 0.35 -21.23 13.35
CA SER A 87 1.48 -22.18 13.53
C SER A 87 2.79 -21.55 14.01
N ASN A 88 2.85 -20.26 14.38
CA ASN A 88 4.09 -19.68 14.89
C ASN A 88 3.88 -18.76 16.11
N THR A 89 3.60 -19.40 17.24
CA THR A 89 3.77 -18.80 18.55
C THR A 89 5.27 -18.56 18.79
N SER A 90 5.68 -17.29 18.66
CA SER A 90 6.70 -16.65 19.51
C SER A 90 8.19 -16.97 19.35
N SER A 91 8.76 -17.19 18.16
CA SER A 91 10.24 -17.31 18.03
C SER A 91 10.85 -16.98 16.64
N ASP A 92 10.48 -15.88 15.97
CA ASP A 92 11.17 -15.46 14.70
C ASP A 92 11.96 -14.13 14.84
N ILE A 93 12.01 -13.55 16.04
CA ILE A 93 12.94 -12.46 16.32
C ILE A 93 14.22 -13.11 16.87
N ALA A 94 15.25 -13.22 16.03
CA ALA A 94 16.55 -13.71 16.45
C ALA A 94 17.09 -12.82 17.58
N ARG A 95 17.14 -13.36 18.80
CA ARG A 95 17.82 -12.76 19.94
C ARG A 95 19.19 -13.40 20.04
N PHE A 96 20.21 -12.67 19.61
CA PHE A 96 21.59 -13.05 19.85
C PHE A 96 21.96 -12.56 21.25
N GLU A 97 22.41 -13.44 22.13
CA GLU A 97 22.95 -13.03 23.42
C GLU A 97 24.24 -12.22 23.20
N HIS A 98 24.49 -11.22 24.04
CA HIS A 98 25.60 -10.27 23.88
C HIS A 98 27.00 -10.90 24.06
N ASP A 99 27.09 -12.22 24.20
CA ASP A 99 28.30 -12.96 24.55
C ASP A 99 28.90 -13.77 23.37
N GLU A 100 28.29 -13.75 22.18
CA GLU A 100 28.78 -14.49 21.00
C GLU A 100 29.67 -13.64 20.05
N LEU A 101 30.61 -12.85 20.59
CA LEU A 101 31.63 -12.09 19.83
C LEU A 101 33.06 -12.42 20.25
#